data_AF-A0A6P2VB68-F1
#
_entry.id   AF-A0A6P2VB68-F1
#
_cell.length_a   1.000
_cell.length_b   1.000
_cell.length_c   1.000
_cell.angle_alpha   90.00
_cell.angle_beta   90.00
_cell.angle_gamma   90.00
#
_symmetry.space_group_name_H-M   'P 1'
#
loop_
_entity.id
_entity.type
_entity.pdbx_description
1 polymer ?
#
loop_
_entity_poly.entity_id
_entity_poly.type
_entity_poly.pdbx_seq_one_letter_code
_entity_poly.pdbx_strand_id
1 'polypeptide(L)' 'MFTCRNQSCGTQWEQSDVVIKDEGQGLLFRCPLCGARNYLERFEDDEGTVVYEQMEGRPYLGDLS' A
#
# COMPACT_ATOMS: atom_id res chain seq x y z
N MET A 1 -4.03 -5.05 -8.07
CA MET A 1 -3.56 -3.72 -8.48
C MET A 1 -3.56 -2.75 -7.30
N PHE A 2 -2.42 -2.11 -7.02
CA PHE A 2 -2.28 -1.06 -6.02
C PHE A 2 -2.06 0.29 -6.70
N THR A 3 -2.51 1.38 -6.08
CA THR A 3 -2.31 2.73 -6.61
C THR A 3 -1.44 3.55 -5.66
N CYS A 4 -0.39 4.20 -6.15
CA CYS A 4 0.36 5.14 -5.35
C CYS A 4 -0.52 6.33 -4.95
N ARG A 5 -0.71 6.53 -3.64
CA ARG A 5 -1.60 7.57 -3.09
C ARG A 5 -0.97 8.95 -2.92
N ASN A 6 0.29 9.10 -3.29
CA ASN A 6 0.87 10.43 -3.42
C ASN A 6 0.20 11.13 -4.61
N GLN A 7 -0.46 12.27 -4.36
CA GLN A 7 -1.28 13.00 -5.33
C GLN A 7 -0.51 13.31 -6.63
N SER A 8 0.80 13.58 -6.53
CA SER A 8 1.66 13.87 -7.68
C SER A 8 2.14 12.65 -8.46
N CYS A 9 1.93 11.43 -7.94
CA CYS A 9 2.42 10.19 -8.55
C CYS A 9 1.30 9.37 -9.20
N GLY A 10 0.31 8.91 -8.43
CA GLY A 10 -0.85 8.17 -8.95
C GLY A 10 -0.56 6.85 -9.68
N THR A 11 0.70 6.41 -9.78
CA THR A 11 1.09 5.23 -10.57
C THR A 11 0.50 3.95 -10.00
N GLN A 12 0.09 3.05 -10.88
CA GLN A 12 -0.44 1.74 -10.52
C GLN A 12 0.66 0.67 -10.53
N TRP A 13 0.53 -0.32 -9.66
CA TRP A 13 1.49 -1.40 -9.49
C TRP A 13 0.79 -2.74 -9.29
N GLU A 14 1.34 -3.79 -9.90
CA GLU A 14 0.95 -5.14 -9.52
C GLU A 14 1.62 -5.54 -8.20
N GLN A 15 1.03 -6.51 -7.50
CA GLN A 15 1.58 -7.00 -6.24
C GLN A 15 3.01 -7.56 -6.41
N SER A 16 3.31 -8.16 -7.56
CA SER A 16 4.64 -8.66 -7.90
C SER A 16 5.70 -7.58 -8.11
N ASP A 17 5.28 -6.35 -8.40
CA ASP A 17 6.19 -5.23 -8.73
C ASP A 17 6.65 -4.45 -7.49
N VAL A 18 6.08 -4.77 -6.32
CA VAL A 18 6.33 -4.04 -5.09
C VAL A 18 6.70 -4.98 -3.95
N VAL A 19 7.54 -4.49 -3.05
CA VAL A 19 7.88 -5.21 -1.82
C VAL A 19 6.93 -4.77 -0.71
N ILE A 20 6.12 -5.72 -0.24
CA ILE A 20 5.23 -5.53 0.91
C ILE A 20 5.96 -5.93 2.19
N LYS A 21 5.96 -5.07 3.18
CA LYS A 21 6.56 -5.34 4.51
C LYS A 21 5.91 -4.49 5.58
N ASP A 22 6.02 -4.94 6.83
CA ASP A 22 5.67 -4.12 7.99
C ASP A 22 6.89 -3.27 8.39
N GLU A 23 6.72 -1.95 8.46
CA GLU A 23 7.75 -1.01 8.92
C GLU A 23 7.50 -0.51 10.36
N GLY A 24 6.67 -1.20 11.14
CA GLY A 24 6.33 -0.90 12.53
C GLY A 24 5.01 -0.16 12.73
N GLN A 25 4.23 0.05 11.67
CA GLN A 25 2.92 0.73 11.69
C GLN A 25 1.87 0.00 10.84
N GLY A 26 2.14 -1.26 10.49
CA GLY A 26 1.31 -2.06 9.60
C GLY A 26 1.99 -2.31 8.25
N LEU A 27 1.39 -3.23 7.50
CA LEU A 27 1.87 -3.64 6.19
C LEU A 27 1.75 -2.49 5.20
N LEU A 28 2.82 -2.26 4.44
CA LEU A 28 2.86 -1.26 3.39
C LEU A 28 3.81 -1.67 2.27
N PHE A 29 3.64 -1.02 1.12
CA PHE A 29 4.70 -0.94 0.13
C PHE A 29 5.16 0.52 -0.03
N ARG A 30 6.40 0.69 -0.47
CA ARG A 30 6.92 1.98 -0.93
C ARG A 30 6.81 2.04 -2.44
N CYS A 31 6.23 3.11 -2.96
CA CYS A 31 6.14 3.32 -4.40
C CYS A 31 7.57 3.32 -5.01
N PRO A 32 7.88 2.42 -5.96
CA PRO A 32 9.19 2.38 -6.61
C PRO A 32 9.60 3.69 -7.29
N LEU A 33 8.64 4.52 -7.71
CA LEU A 33 8.91 5.79 -8.41
C LEU A 33 9.14 6.98 -7.46
N CYS A 34 8.33 7.13 -6.40
CA CYS A 34 8.38 8.33 -5.54
C CYS A 34 8.67 8.04 -4.06
N GLY A 35 8.80 6.77 -3.65
CA GLY A 35 9.10 6.37 -2.28
C GLY A 35 7.97 6.52 -1.26
N ALA A 36 6.80 7.02 -1.68
CA ALA A 36 5.63 7.21 -0.82
C ALA A 36 5.14 5.89 -0.22
N ARG A 37 4.70 5.93 1.04
CA ARG A 37 4.16 4.77 1.76
C ARG A 37 2.71 4.54 1.38
N ASN A 38 2.37 3.30 1.08
CA ASN A 38 1.03 2.87 0.70
C ASN A 38 0.63 1.66 1.56
N TYR A 39 -0.25 1.89 2.52
CA TYR A 39 -0.66 0.88 3.49
C TYR A 39 -1.61 -0.15 2.89
N LEU A 40 -1.44 -1.39 3.34
CA LEU A 40 -2.18 -2.57 2.91
C LEU A 40 -2.71 -3.32 4.14
N GLU A 41 -3.79 -4.05 3.96
CA GLU A 41 -4.24 -5.09 4.88
C GLU A 41 -3.99 -6.47 4.25
N ARG A 42 -3.59 -7.44 5.09
CA ARG A 42 -3.44 -8.84 4.70
C ARG A 42 -4.73 -9.56 5.05
N PHE A 43 -5.30 -10.25 4.07
CA PHE A 43 -6.39 -11.18 4.26
C PHE A 43 -5.96 -12.58 3.85
N GLU A 44 -6.69 -13.56 4.34
CA GLU A 44 -6.60 -14.95 3.92
C GLU A 44 -7.97 -15.30 3.37
N ASP A 45 -8.02 -15.74 2.12
CA ASP A 45 -9.27 -16.17 1.51
C ASP A 45 -9.70 -17.56 2.01
N ASP A 46 -10.88 -18.01 1.58
CA ASP A 46 -11.45 -19.30 1.98
C ASP A 46 -10.60 -20.51 1.55
N GLU A 47 -9.65 -20.30 0.63
CA GLU A 47 -8.71 -21.32 0.14
C GLU A 47 -7.34 -21.27 0.87
N GLY A 48 -7.18 -20.36 1.84
CA GLY A 48 -5.92 -20.16 2.56
C GLY A 48 -4.89 -19.31 1.81
N THR A 49 -5.28 -18.68 0.69
CA THR A 49 -4.40 -17.82 -0.10
C THR A 49 -4.28 -16.46 0.55
N VAL A 50 -3.04 -15.97 0.63
CA VAL A 50 -2.75 -14.64 1.16
C VAL A 50 -3.02 -13.59 0.09
N VAL A 51 -3.99 -12.72 0.35
CA VAL A 51 -4.30 -11.57 -0.49
C VAL A 51 -4.00 -10.27 0.26
N TYR A 52 -3.62 -9.24 -0.48
CA TYR A 52 -3.35 -7.92 0.08
C TYR A 52 -4.29 -6.92 -0.57
N GLU A 53 -4.97 -6.12 0.25
CA GLU A 53 -5.83 -5.05 -0.22
C GLU A 53 -5.34 -3.70 0.25
N GLN A 54 -5.48 -2.69 -0.62
CA GLN A 54 -5.04 -1.35 -0.30
C GLN A 54 -6.12 -0.61 0.50
N MET A 55 -5.86 -0.39 1.79
CA MET A 55 -6.81 0.22 2.74
C MET A 55 -7.46 1.50 2.19
N GLU A 56 -8.72 1.51 1.75
CA GLU A 56 -9.36 2.74 1.25
C GLU A 56 -9.48 3.80 2.36
N GLY A 57 -8.90 5.00 2.13
CA GLY A 57 -9.21 6.16 2.96
C GLY A 57 -8.66 6.19 4.39
N ARG A 58 -7.34 6.13 4.57
CA ARG A 58 -6.74 7.05 5.54
C ARG A 58 -6.27 8.27 4.76
N PRO A 59 -6.79 9.49 5.02
CA PRO A 59 -6.12 10.68 4.54
C PRO A 59 -4.68 10.57 5.02
N TYR A 60 -3.73 10.86 4.12
CA TYR A 60 -2.34 11.00 4.48
C TYR A 60 -2.31 12.00 5.65
N LEU A 61 -2.16 11.54 6.89
CA LEU A 61 -1.94 12.40 8.08
C LEU A 61 -0.50 12.93 8.04
N GLY A 62 -0.07 13.40 6.86
CA GLY A 62 1.19 14.07 6.60
C GLY A 62 1.05 15.58 6.50
N ASP A 63 -0.16 16.13 6.61
CA ASP A 63 -0.45 17.57 6.56
C ASP A 63 -1.52 17.96 7.61
N LEU A 64 -1.34 17.56 8.87
CA LEU A 64 -1.90 18.32 9.99
C LEU A 64 -0.73 19.04 10.67
N SER A 65 -0.38 20.20 10.12
CA SER A 65 0.38 21.27 10.79
C SER A 65 -0.39 22.56 10.67
#